data_AF-A0A958SAS2-F1
#
_entry.id   AF-A0A958SAS2-F1
#
_cell.length_a   1.000
_cell.length_b   1.000
_cell.length_c   1.000
_cell.angle_alpha   90.00
_cell.angle_beta   90.00
_cell.angle_gamma   90.00
#
_symmetry.space_group_name_H-M   'P 1'
#
loop_
_entity.id
_entity.type
_entity.pdbx_description
1 polymer ?
#
loop_
_entity_poly.entity_id
_entity_poly.type
_entity_poly.pdbx_seq_one_letter_code
_entity_poly.pdbx_strand_id
1 'polypeptide(L)'
;VRQDEYLQNDLLSSLLEYVHSGENCKLILIGDTAQLPPIGSEDSPALNPDFLRSRYACEIILRELTIVERQKEDSGILYNATKLRISLLEPEFVLPKIEQTSDCFNVMGESLEDQLNQAYSQYGMENVLIVTRSNKRANLYNKNIRSRIQLFEEDINTGDNLMVVKNNYYWLNDIGRKGDFIANGDMMEISKIIRREKLYGFEFADCLLRFSDLDEKEIEAKLILESLYQDQASMSNDSISLLQQEVLLDVEELTDNALKFGYLKKSPHYNALQVKFSYAITCHKAQGGQWPCVFIDHGYLSDEMMDKSFIRWLYTAITRATEQVYLVNFNQKLIQ
;
A
#
# COMPACT_ATOMS: atom_id res chain seq x y z
N VAL A 1 2.96 38.86 -20.81
CA VAL A 1 2.19 38.36 -19.65
C VAL A 1 2.43 36.86 -19.60
N ARG A 2 3.51 36.46 -18.90
CA ARG A 2 3.80 35.05 -18.60
C ARG A 2 3.00 34.75 -17.33
N GLN A 3 1.95 33.95 -17.45
CA GLN A 3 1.43 33.21 -16.32
C GLN A 3 2.30 31.95 -16.23
N ASP A 4 3.31 32.02 -15.39
CA ASP A 4 3.97 30.84 -14.85
C ASP A 4 2.93 30.14 -13.95
N GLU A 5 2.08 29.32 -14.57
CA GLU A 5 1.43 28.23 -13.84
C GLU A 5 2.55 27.34 -13.33
N TYR A 6 2.66 27.23 -12.01
CA TYR A 6 3.48 26.24 -11.34
C TYR A 6 3.20 24.87 -11.97
N LEU A 7 4.07 24.42 -12.89
CA LEU A 7 4.22 23.02 -13.24
C LEU A 7 4.55 22.31 -11.93
N GLN A 8 3.55 21.72 -11.29
CA GLN A 8 3.79 20.59 -10.41
C GLN A 8 4.41 19.54 -11.31
N ASN A 9 5.74 19.47 -11.33
CA ASN A 9 6.47 18.43 -12.04
C ASN A 9 6.12 17.10 -11.37
N ASP A 10 5.11 16.42 -11.91
CA ASP A 10 4.80 15.05 -11.54
C ASP A 10 6.01 14.15 -11.84
N LEU A 11 6.02 12.97 -11.21
CA LEU A 11 7.14 12.05 -11.31
C LEU A 11 7.40 11.61 -12.76
N LEU A 12 6.34 11.46 -13.57
CA LEU A 12 6.43 11.05 -14.97
C LEU A 12 7.10 12.13 -15.82
N SER A 13 6.72 13.39 -15.65
CA SER A 13 7.33 14.53 -16.35
C SER A 13 8.80 14.65 -15.98
N SER A 14 9.13 14.55 -14.69
CA SER A 14 10.52 14.60 -14.21
C SER A 14 11.38 13.46 -14.78
N LEU A 15 10.82 12.24 -14.86
CA LEU A 15 11.49 11.08 -15.46
C LEU A 15 11.75 11.30 -16.96
N LEU A 16 10.75 11.78 -17.69
CA LEU A 16 10.86 12.01 -19.13
C LEU A 16 11.84 13.15 -19.45
N GLU A 17 11.81 14.25 -18.69
CA GLU A 17 12.79 15.33 -18.78
C GLU A 17 14.22 14.82 -18.57
N TYR A 18 14.42 13.98 -17.54
CA TYR A 18 15.72 13.39 -17.26
C TYR A 18 16.20 12.49 -18.42
N VAL A 19 15.35 11.62 -18.94
CA VAL A 19 15.69 10.73 -20.07
C VAL A 19 15.99 11.55 -21.33
N HIS A 20 15.21 12.59 -21.63
CA HIS A 20 15.43 13.46 -22.79
C HIS A 20 16.71 14.30 -22.67
N SER A 21 17.17 14.58 -21.44
CA SER A 21 18.43 15.29 -21.22
C SER A 21 19.69 14.43 -21.49
N GLY A 22 19.53 13.10 -21.54
CA GLY A 22 20.62 12.17 -21.80
C GLY A 22 20.84 11.91 -23.29
N GLU A 23 22.08 11.61 -23.66
CA GLU A 23 22.42 11.19 -25.03
C GLU A 23 22.13 9.69 -25.26
N ASN A 24 21.45 9.36 -26.35
CA ASN A 24 21.12 7.97 -26.74
C ASN A 24 20.36 7.16 -25.68
N CYS A 25 19.59 7.81 -24.81
CA CYS A 25 18.77 7.13 -23.82
C CYS A 25 17.50 6.54 -24.46
N LYS A 26 17.11 5.34 -24.02
CA LYS A 26 15.82 4.72 -24.34
C LYS A 26 15.10 4.38 -23.05
N LEU A 27 13.80 4.68 -22.98
CA LEU A 27 12.95 4.36 -21.85
C LEU A 27 12.06 3.16 -22.21
N ILE A 28 12.03 2.16 -21.34
CA ILE A 28 11.10 1.03 -21.43
C ILE A 28 10.17 1.14 -20.22
N LEU A 29 8.88 1.35 -20.47
CA LEU A 29 7.84 1.32 -19.44
C LEU A 29 7.14 -0.04 -19.50
N ILE A 30 7.06 -0.71 -18.36
CA ILE A 30 6.41 -2.01 -18.20
C ILE A 30 5.36 -1.86 -17.12
N GLY A 31 4.15 -2.32 -17.39
CA GLY A 31 3.07 -2.29 -16.43
C GLY A 31 1.84 -3.05 -16.92
N ASP A 32 0.84 -3.10 -16.06
CA ASP A 32 -0.40 -3.83 -16.30
C ASP A 32 -1.56 -2.84 -16.43
N THR A 33 -2.07 -2.69 -17.65
CA THR A 33 -3.14 -1.75 -17.99
C THR A 33 -4.48 -2.09 -17.35
N ALA A 34 -4.66 -3.28 -16.75
CA ALA A 34 -5.88 -3.66 -16.04
C ALA A 34 -5.83 -3.38 -14.53
N GLN A 35 -4.65 -3.09 -13.98
CA GLN A 35 -4.51 -2.72 -12.58
C GLN A 35 -5.13 -1.33 -12.30
N LEU A 36 -5.28 -1.02 -11.01
CA LEU A 36 -5.71 0.28 -10.55
C LEU A 36 -4.76 1.37 -11.08
N PRO A 37 -5.32 2.46 -11.64
CA PRO A 37 -4.55 3.62 -12.05
C PRO A 37 -3.96 4.36 -10.83
N PRO A 38 -3.07 5.34 -11.06
CA PRO A 38 -2.62 6.25 -10.01
C PRO A 38 -3.82 6.90 -9.29
N ILE A 39 -3.68 7.10 -7.97
CA ILE A 39 -4.74 7.70 -7.14
C ILE A 39 -5.16 9.05 -7.73
N GLY A 40 -6.47 9.22 -7.94
CA GLY A 40 -7.04 10.44 -8.51
C GLY A 40 -7.02 10.50 -10.04
N SER A 41 -6.59 9.43 -10.72
CA SER A 41 -6.64 9.29 -12.17
C SER A 41 -7.59 8.16 -12.58
N GLU A 42 -8.25 8.31 -13.72
CA GLU A 42 -9.11 7.26 -14.30
C GLU A 42 -8.31 6.24 -15.12
N ASP A 43 -7.17 6.68 -15.67
CA ASP A 43 -6.29 5.88 -16.51
C ASP A 43 -4.85 5.90 -15.97
N SER A 44 -3.98 5.06 -16.52
CA SER A 44 -2.55 5.07 -16.21
C SER A 44 -1.79 5.90 -17.27
N PRO A 45 -1.40 7.17 -16.99
CA PRO A 45 -0.81 8.04 -18.01
C PRO A 45 0.51 7.50 -18.57
N ALA A 46 1.30 6.85 -17.72
CA ALA A 46 2.56 6.21 -18.10
C ALA A 46 2.39 5.00 -19.03
N LEU A 47 1.18 4.41 -19.10
CA LEU A 47 0.87 3.28 -19.97
C LEU A 47 -0.09 3.66 -21.11
N ASN A 48 -0.38 4.95 -21.28
CA ASN A 48 -1.25 5.47 -22.34
C ASN A 48 -0.40 6.11 -23.45
N PRO A 49 -0.26 5.44 -24.62
CA PRO A 49 0.55 5.96 -25.72
C PRO A 49 0.05 7.29 -26.28
N ASP A 50 -1.25 7.52 -26.30
CA ASP A 50 -1.83 8.74 -26.87
C ASP A 50 -1.60 9.94 -25.95
N PHE A 51 -1.68 9.72 -24.62
CA PHE A 51 -1.26 10.71 -23.63
C PHE A 51 0.23 11.06 -23.77
N LEU A 52 1.10 10.05 -23.84
CA LEU A 52 2.55 10.27 -23.94
C LEU A 52 2.95 10.97 -25.24
N ARG A 53 2.34 10.61 -26.39
CA ARG A 53 2.57 11.29 -27.68
C ARG A 53 2.11 12.74 -27.65
N SER A 54 0.90 12.98 -27.17
CA SER A 54 0.31 14.33 -27.18
C SER A 54 1.01 15.28 -26.21
N ARG A 55 1.42 14.79 -25.03
CA ARG A 55 1.98 15.64 -23.97
C ARG A 55 3.50 15.82 -24.04
N TYR A 56 4.24 14.82 -24.54
CA TYR A 56 5.71 14.80 -24.50
C TYR A 56 6.37 14.55 -25.86
N ALA A 57 5.59 14.40 -26.94
CA ALA A 57 6.10 14.19 -28.30
C ALA A 57 7.03 12.98 -28.44
N CYS A 58 6.80 11.91 -27.66
CA CYS A 58 7.62 10.70 -27.71
C CYS A 58 7.25 9.80 -28.90
N GLU A 59 8.25 9.19 -29.53
CA GLU A 59 8.04 8.02 -30.40
C GLU A 59 7.83 6.76 -29.55
N ILE A 60 6.70 6.08 -29.72
CA ILE A 60 6.29 4.97 -28.83
C ILE A 60 6.07 3.70 -29.64
N ILE A 61 6.77 2.64 -29.23
CA ILE A 61 6.53 1.27 -29.66
C ILE A 61 5.76 0.57 -28.55
N LEU A 62 4.48 0.27 -28.81
CA LEU A 62 3.63 -0.49 -27.89
C LEU A 62 3.72 -2.00 -28.21
N ARG A 63 3.89 -2.82 -27.17
CA ARG A 63 3.75 -4.28 -27.25
C ARG A 63 2.97 -4.75 -26.03
N GLU A 64 2.01 -5.63 -26.26
CA GLU A 64 1.22 -6.27 -25.20
C GLU A 64 1.60 -7.76 -25.13
N LEU A 65 1.84 -8.25 -23.91
CA LEU A 65 2.07 -9.67 -23.65
C LEU A 65 0.71 -10.32 -23.39
N THR A 66 0.29 -11.20 -24.29
CA THR A 66 -1.05 -11.84 -24.25
C THR A 66 -1.02 -13.27 -23.72
N ILE A 67 0.16 -13.90 -23.70
CA ILE A 67 0.32 -15.28 -23.23
C ILE A 67 0.73 -15.25 -21.76
N VAL A 68 -0.07 -15.89 -20.92
CA VAL A 68 0.25 -16.07 -19.50
C VAL A 68 0.90 -17.42 -19.30
N GLU A 69 2.22 -17.43 -19.25
CA GLU A 69 3.01 -18.58 -18.79
C GLU A 69 3.07 -18.55 -17.26
N ARG A 70 2.00 -18.95 -16.56
CA ARG A 70 2.07 -19.25 -15.12
C ARG A 70 2.03 -20.76 -14.90
N GLN A 71 2.80 -21.19 -13.92
CA GLN A 71 2.80 -22.57 -13.44
C GLN A 71 1.39 -22.92 -12.94
N LYS A 72 0.74 -23.88 -13.63
CA LYS A 72 -0.65 -24.39 -13.51
C LYS A 72 -1.66 -23.72 -14.45
N GLU A 73 -1.89 -24.34 -15.60
CA GLU A 73 -3.03 -24.08 -16.50
C GLU A 73 -4.40 -24.13 -15.79
N ASP A 74 -4.46 -24.72 -14.58
CA ASP A 74 -5.68 -24.91 -13.77
C ASP A 74 -5.87 -23.89 -12.62
N SER A 75 -5.13 -22.77 -12.56
CA SER A 75 -5.35 -21.78 -11.48
C SER A 75 -6.65 -20.99 -11.69
N GLY A 76 -7.57 -21.11 -10.73
CA GLY A 76 -8.80 -20.33 -10.71
C GLY A 76 -8.59 -18.86 -10.39
N ILE A 77 -7.55 -18.50 -9.65
CA ILE A 77 -7.12 -17.09 -9.47
C ILE A 77 -6.79 -16.47 -10.84
N LEU A 78 -5.96 -17.16 -11.63
CA LEU A 78 -5.60 -16.68 -12.97
C LEU A 78 -6.81 -16.65 -13.91
N TYR A 79 -7.65 -17.68 -13.87
CA TYR A 79 -8.89 -17.74 -14.64
C TYR A 79 -9.78 -16.52 -14.37
N ASN A 80 -10.07 -16.25 -13.09
CA ASN A 80 -10.91 -15.13 -12.67
C ASN A 80 -10.27 -13.78 -13.00
N ALA A 81 -8.97 -13.62 -12.79
CA ALA A 81 -8.25 -12.39 -13.16
C ALA A 81 -8.31 -12.13 -14.68
N THR A 82 -8.17 -13.18 -15.49
CA THR A 82 -8.26 -13.09 -16.96
C THR A 82 -9.66 -12.70 -17.41
N LYS A 83 -10.70 -13.29 -16.80
CA LYS A 83 -12.11 -12.95 -17.06
C LYS A 83 -12.40 -11.48 -16.74
N LEU A 84 -11.90 -10.98 -15.61
CA LEU A 84 -12.00 -9.56 -15.25
C LEU A 84 -11.28 -8.67 -16.26
N ARG A 85 -10.06 -9.02 -16.66
CA ARG A 85 -9.28 -8.28 -17.65
C ARG A 85 -10.01 -8.17 -18.99
N ILE A 86 -10.53 -9.28 -19.51
CA ILE A 86 -11.27 -9.30 -20.78
C ILE A 86 -12.49 -8.37 -20.70
N SER A 87 -13.25 -8.41 -19.60
CA SER A 87 -14.43 -7.53 -19.42
C SER A 87 -14.11 -6.03 -19.45
N LEU A 88 -12.87 -5.62 -19.13
CA LEU A 88 -12.44 -4.23 -19.22
C LEU A 88 -12.20 -3.78 -20.67
N LEU A 89 -11.76 -4.71 -21.52
CA LEU A 89 -11.42 -4.48 -22.93
C LEU A 89 -12.65 -4.48 -23.85
N GLU A 90 -13.72 -5.17 -23.46
CA GLU A 90 -14.95 -5.23 -24.24
C GLU A 90 -15.60 -3.84 -24.41
N PRO A 91 -16.15 -3.54 -25.60
CA PRO A 91 -16.81 -2.27 -25.89
C PRO A 91 -18.11 -2.11 -25.11
N GLU A 92 -18.83 -3.21 -24.89
CA GLU A 92 -20.01 -3.26 -24.03
C GLU A 92 -19.61 -3.82 -22.66
N PHE A 93 -19.80 -3.03 -21.62
CA PHE A 93 -19.46 -3.46 -20.27
C PHE A 93 -20.52 -4.42 -19.74
N VAL A 94 -20.14 -5.68 -19.58
CA VAL A 94 -20.94 -6.72 -18.92
C VAL A 94 -20.26 -7.07 -17.61
N LEU A 95 -21.02 -7.03 -16.52
CA LEU A 95 -20.50 -7.35 -15.19
C LEU A 95 -20.03 -8.82 -15.15
N PRO A 96 -18.73 -9.09 -15.00
CA PRO A 96 -18.24 -10.46 -14.91
C PRO A 96 -18.56 -11.07 -13.54
N LYS A 97 -18.85 -12.37 -13.55
CA LYS A 97 -18.99 -13.17 -12.33
C LYS A 97 -17.72 -13.94 -12.04
N ILE A 98 -17.30 -13.93 -10.78
CA ILE A 98 -16.20 -14.70 -10.24
C ILE A 98 -16.65 -16.15 -10.02
N GLU A 99 -15.85 -17.08 -10.53
CA GLU A 99 -16.07 -18.51 -10.36
C GLU A 99 -15.38 -19.01 -9.10
N GLN A 100 -16.09 -19.81 -8.32
CA GLN A 100 -15.51 -20.51 -7.19
C GLN A 100 -14.71 -21.71 -7.69
N THR A 101 -13.47 -21.82 -7.24
CA THR A 101 -12.49 -22.82 -7.68
C THR A 101 -11.77 -23.40 -6.47
N SER A 102 -10.82 -24.31 -6.69
CA SER A 102 -10.00 -24.87 -5.61
C SER A 102 -9.06 -23.87 -4.92
N ASP A 103 -8.88 -22.69 -5.52
CA ASP A 103 -8.02 -21.59 -5.04
C ASP A 103 -8.78 -20.26 -4.91
N CYS A 104 -10.10 -20.23 -5.15
CA CYS A 104 -10.95 -19.05 -5.01
C CYS A 104 -12.27 -19.40 -4.34
N PHE A 105 -12.47 -18.92 -3.11
CA PHE A 105 -13.58 -19.32 -2.24
C PHE A 105 -14.47 -18.12 -1.91
N ASN A 106 -15.78 -18.34 -1.79
CA ASN A 106 -16.69 -17.35 -1.21
C ASN A 106 -16.88 -17.61 0.29
N VAL A 107 -16.71 -16.58 1.12
CA VAL A 107 -16.76 -16.69 2.58
C VAL A 107 -17.77 -15.69 3.13
N MET A 108 -18.67 -16.19 3.98
CA MET A 108 -19.63 -15.37 4.70
C MET A 108 -19.04 -14.90 6.03
N GLY A 109 -19.55 -13.78 6.57
CA GLY A 109 -19.01 -13.17 7.78
C GLY A 109 -18.97 -14.09 9.01
N GLU A 110 -19.86 -15.09 9.08
CA GLU A 110 -19.90 -16.06 10.17
C GLU A 110 -18.73 -17.06 10.18
N SER A 111 -18.17 -17.40 9.01
CA SER A 111 -17.04 -18.32 8.89
C SER A 111 -15.71 -17.61 8.67
N LEU A 112 -15.71 -16.28 8.60
CA LEU A 112 -14.51 -15.48 8.33
C LEU A 112 -13.41 -15.69 9.37
N GLU A 113 -13.77 -15.71 10.65
CA GLU A 113 -12.81 -15.88 11.74
C GLU A 113 -12.12 -17.25 11.69
N ASP A 114 -12.88 -18.32 11.43
CA ASP A 114 -12.35 -19.67 11.28
C ASP A 114 -11.41 -19.78 10.07
N GLN A 115 -11.81 -19.21 8.92
CA GLN A 115 -10.99 -19.20 7.71
C GLN A 115 -9.70 -18.40 7.90
N LEU A 116 -9.75 -17.26 8.60
CA LEU A 116 -8.56 -16.48 8.92
C LEU A 116 -7.62 -17.26 9.84
N ASN A 117 -8.11 -17.89 10.90
CA ASN A 117 -7.30 -18.72 11.80
C ASN A 117 -6.65 -19.90 11.07
N GLN A 118 -7.39 -20.55 10.16
CA GLN A 118 -6.84 -21.61 9.32
C GLN A 118 -5.74 -21.08 8.40
N ALA A 119 -5.96 -19.96 7.73
CA ALA A 119 -4.97 -19.34 6.85
C ALA A 119 -3.71 -18.93 7.63
N TYR A 120 -3.86 -18.29 8.80
CA TYR A 120 -2.72 -17.92 9.65
C TYR A 120 -1.93 -19.15 10.13
N SER A 121 -2.62 -20.25 10.47
CA SER A 121 -1.97 -21.50 10.86
C SER A 121 -1.19 -22.16 9.71
N GLN A 122 -1.68 -22.01 8.48
CA GLN A 122 -1.08 -22.63 7.30
C GLN A 122 0.08 -21.81 6.74
N TYR A 123 -0.08 -20.49 6.62
CA TYR A 123 0.86 -19.63 5.90
C TYR A 123 1.73 -18.75 6.82
N GLY A 124 1.38 -18.59 8.10
CA GLY A 124 1.92 -17.51 8.91
C GLY A 124 1.15 -16.20 8.67
N MET A 125 1.16 -15.31 9.66
CA MET A 125 0.32 -14.11 9.65
C MET A 125 0.82 -13.05 8.65
N GLU A 126 2.13 -12.98 8.48
CA GLU A 126 2.84 -12.13 7.53
C GLU A 126 2.53 -12.47 6.06
N ASN A 127 2.08 -13.70 5.80
CA ASN A 127 1.77 -14.24 4.47
C ASN A 127 0.26 -14.23 4.15
N VAL A 128 -0.56 -13.66 5.03
CA VAL A 128 -2.01 -13.55 4.87
C VAL A 128 -2.41 -12.08 4.92
N LEU A 129 -3.06 -11.59 3.86
CA LEU A 129 -3.49 -10.20 3.78
C LEU A 129 -5.00 -10.06 3.61
N ILE A 130 -5.60 -9.10 4.31
CA ILE A 130 -6.95 -8.63 3.99
C ILE A 130 -6.87 -7.35 3.14
N VAL A 131 -7.46 -7.39 1.94
CA VAL A 131 -7.56 -6.25 1.02
C VAL A 131 -8.94 -5.64 1.11
N THR A 132 -9.00 -4.33 1.35
CA THR A 132 -10.25 -3.56 1.43
C THR A 132 -10.28 -2.37 0.48
N ARG A 133 -11.46 -1.77 0.28
CA ARG A 133 -11.60 -0.53 -0.53
C ARG A 133 -11.22 0.75 0.23
N SER A 134 -11.41 0.81 1.54
CA SER A 134 -11.30 2.06 2.31
C SER A 134 -10.42 1.91 3.56
N ASN A 135 -9.71 2.99 3.92
CA ASN A 135 -8.90 3.00 5.14
C ASN A 135 -9.73 2.73 6.39
N LYS A 136 -10.96 3.25 6.47
CA LYS A 136 -11.89 2.99 7.58
C LYS A 136 -12.17 1.49 7.76
N ARG A 137 -12.36 0.77 6.65
CA ARG A 137 -12.61 -0.68 6.69
C ARG A 137 -11.34 -1.45 7.06
N ALA A 138 -10.18 -1.08 6.50
CA ALA A 138 -8.89 -1.63 6.89
C ALA A 138 -8.61 -1.43 8.39
N ASN A 139 -8.80 -0.22 8.92
CA ASN A 139 -8.64 0.10 10.34
C ASN A 139 -9.57 -0.75 11.23
N LEU A 140 -10.82 -0.96 10.81
CA LEU A 140 -11.76 -1.82 11.53
C LEU A 140 -11.30 -3.29 11.55
N TYR A 141 -10.82 -3.82 10.42
CA TYR A 141 -10.26 -5.16 10.36
C TYR A 141 -9.04 -5.28 11.27
N ASN A 142 -8.07 -4.37 11.14
CA ASN A 142 -6.87 -4.35 11.98
C ASN A 142 -7.22 -4.37 13.47
N LYS A 143 -8.17 -3.52 13.90
CA LYS A 143 -8.63 -3.50 15.30
C LYS A 143 -9.23 -4.85 15.73
N ASN A 144 -10.09 -5.46 14.90
CA ASN A 144 -10.72 -6.73 15.25
C ASN A 144 -9.75 -7.92 15.23
N ILE A 145 -8.82 -7.97 14.27
CA ILE A 145 -7.79 -9.01 14.22
C ILE A 145 -6.92 -8.94 15.48
N ARG A 146 -6.45 -7.73 15.84
CA ARG A 146 -5.65 -7.52 17.05
C ARG A 146 -6.41 -7.97 18.30
N SER A 147 -7.63 -7.48 18.51
CA SER A 147 -8.38 -7.74 19.74
C SER A 147 -9.00 -9.14 19.83
N ARG A 148 -9.46 -9.73 18.73
CA ARG A 148 -10.22 -11.00 18.74
C ARG A 148 -9.38 -12.20 18.38
N ILE A 149 -8.47 -12.06 17.42
CA ILE A 149 -7.63 -13.17 16.94
C ILE A 149 -6.33 -13.20 17.73
N GLN A 150 -5.62 -12.07 17.83
CA GLN A 150 -4.35 -11.98 18.55
C GLN A 150 -4.50 -11.75 20.05
N LEU A 151 -5.71 -11.41 20.52
CA LEU A 151 -6.02 -11.09 21.92
C LEU A 151 -5.14 -9.97 22.49
N PHE A 152 -4.77 -9.01 21.63
CA PHE A 152 -4.00 -7.83 21.98
C PHE A 152 -4.90 -6.78 22.63
N GLU A 153 -4.55 -6.38 23.86
CA GLU A 153 -5.29 -5.39 24.65
C GLU A 153 -4.65 -3.99 24.60
N GLU A 154 -3.35 -3.91 24.34
CA GLU A 154 -2.63 -2.64 24.24
C GLU A 154 -2.82 -2.01 22.86
N ASP A 155 -2.53 -0.72 22.78
CA ASP A 155 -2.55 0.01 21.51
C ASP A 155 -1.43 -0.42 20.55
N ILE A 156 -0.32 -0.95 21.06
CA ILE A 156 0.67 -1.74 20.29
C ILE A 156 1.17 -2.93 21.09
N ASN A 157 1.52 -4.03 20.43
CA ASN A 157 2.03 -5.25 21.06
C ASN A 157 3.27 -5.77 20.31
N THR A 158 4.09 -6.54 21.02
CA THR A 158 5.12 -7.36 20.36
C THR A 158 4.43 -8.40 19.48
N GLY A 159 4.91 -8.59 18.25
CA GLY A 159 4.29 -9.38 17.20
C GLY A 159 3.34 -8.58 16.30
N ASP A 160 3.10 -7.29 16.55
CA ASP A 160 2.24 -6.51 15.65
C ASP A 160 2.86 -6.30 14.28
N ASN A 161 2.09 -6.58 13.22
CA ASN A 161 2.46 -6.27 11.85
C ASN A 161 2.08 -4.84 11.47
N LEU A 162 3.07 -4.11 10.99
CA LEU A 162 3.01 -2.70 10.62
C LEU A 162 3.38 -2.51 9.14
N MET A 163 2.90 -1.40 8.58
CA MET A 163 3.28 -0.85 7.29
C MET A 163 3.71 0.60 7.48
N VAL A 164 4.87 0.95 6.95
CA VAL A 164 5.37 2.32 6.92
C VAL A 164 4.57 3.11 5.89
N VAL A 165 4.04 4.27 6.27
CA VAL A 165 3.16 5.07 5.38
C VAL A 165 3.84 6.32 4.79
N LYS A 166 5.12 6.53 5.10
CA LYS A 166 5.91 7.66 4.60
C LYS A 166 7.39 7.30 4.55
N ASN A 167 8.07 7.68 3.46
CA ASN A 167 9.52 7.46 3.34
C ASN A 167 10.27 8.10 4.51
N ASN A 168 11.24 7.38 5.06
CA ASN A 168 12.05 7.83 6.19
C ASN A 168 13.53 7.57 5.94
N TYR A 169 14.34 8.63 6.03
CA TYR A 169 15.78 8.61 5.69
C TYR A 169 16.68 8.64 6.95
N TYR A 170 16.10 8.48 8.15
CA TYR A 170 16.81 8.71 9.42
C TYR A 170 17.32 7.41 10.05
N TRP A 171 16.52 6.34 10.06
CA TRP A 171 16.75 5.16 10.91
C TRP A 171 17.67 4.07 10.33
N LEU A 172 18.20 4.23 9.10
CA LEU A 172 18.90 3.13 8.40
C LEU A 172 20.43 3.11 8.48
N ASN A 173 21.04 3.77 9.48
CA ASN A 173 22.49 3.69 9.63
C ASN A 173 22.90 2.22 9.90
N ASP A 174 23.57 1.59 8.93
CA ASP A 174 24.20 0.24 8.95
C ASP A 174 23.41 -1.03 8.59
N ILE A 175 22.21 -0.97 7.99
CA ILE A 175 21.42 -2.21 7.74
C ILE A 175 21.72 -2.88 6.38
N GLY A 176 22.65 -2.35 5.58
CA GLY A 176 23.14 -3.01 4.36
C GLY A 176 22.06 -3.30 3.30
N ARG A 177 20.93 -2.58 3.33
CA ARG A 177 19.90 -2.59 2.29
C ARG A 177 20.43 -1.75 1.12
N LYS A 178 20.14 -2.14 -0.13
CA LYS A 178 20.39 -1.28 -1.31
C LYS A 178 19.38 -0.12 -1.28
N GLY A 179 19.66 0.89 -0.47
CA GLY A 179 18.81 2.05 -0.27
C GLY A 179 18.98 2.64 1.13
N ASP A 180 19.30 3.93 1.21
CA ASP A 180 19.57 4.66 2.45
C ASP A 180 18.28 5.07 3.21
N PHE A 181 17.11 4.48 2.88
CA PHE A 181 15.83 4.88 3.47
C PHE A 181 14.80 3.75 3.59
N ILE A 182 13.89 3.90 4.55
CA ILE A 182 12.71 3.05 4.76
C ILE A 182 11.61 3.59 3.87
N ALA A 183 11.08 2.76 2.98
CA ALA A 183 10.13 3.18 1.97
C ALA A 183 8.69 3.16 2.50
N ASN A 184 7.86 4.04 1.93
CA ASN A 184 6.41 3.92 2.05
C ASN A 184 5.96 2.58 1.44
N GLY A 185 5.23 1.78 2.22
CA GLY A 185 4.82 0.42 1.88
C GLY A 185 5.70 -0.67 2.49
N ASP A 186 6.86 -0.35 3.09
CA ASP A 186 7.67 -1.35 3.79
C ASP A 186 6.88 -1.96 4.95
N MET A 187 6.92 -3.29 5.04
CA MET A 187 6.22 -4.10 6.04
C MET A 187 7.20 -4.54 7.13
N MET A 188 6.77 -4.43 8.38
CA MET A 188 7.63 -4.71 9.54
C MET A 188 6.83 -5.33 10.68
N GLU A 189 7.45 -6.20 11.47
CA GLU A 189 6.92 -6.74 12.71
C GLU A 189 7.57 -6.05 13.92
N ILE A 190 6.80 -5.72 14.95
CA ILE A 190 7.35 -5.27 16.24
C ILE A 190 7.95 -6.47 16.98
N SER A 191 9.27 -6.64 16.92
CA SER A 191 9.96 -7.72 17.64
C SER A 191 10.12 -7.43 19.14
N LYS A 192 10.22 -6.14 19.51
CA LYS A 192 10.26 -5.73 20.92
C LYS A 192 9.83 -4.28 21.09
N ILE A 193 9.06 -4.00 22.14
CA ILE A 193 8.81 -2.63 22.62
C ILE A 193 9.81 -2.32 23.74
N ILE A 194 10.69 -1.33 23.52
CA ILE A 194 11.78 -0.99 24.43
C ILE A 194 11.27 -0.03 25.50
N ARG A 195 10.65 1.07 25.09
CA ARG A 195 10.04 2.05 25.99
C ARG A 195 8.96 2.84 25.28
N ARG A 196 8.10 3.46 26.08
CA ARG A 196 7.03 4.34 25.64
C ARG A 196 7.23 5.70 26.28
N GLU A 197 6.95 6.76 25.54
CA GLU A 197 7.05 8.12 26.06
C GLU A 197 5.98 9.03 25.48
N LYS A 198 5.62 10.06 26.24
CA LYS A 198 4.72 11.11 25.82
C LYS A 198 5.48 12.43 25.83
N LEU A 199 5.66 13.02 24.66
CA LEU A 199 6.46 14.23 24.47
C LEU A 199 5.89 15.06 23.31
N TYR A 200 6.05 16.39 23.35
CA TYR A 200 5.53 17.31 22.31
C TYR A 200 4.01 17.20 22.07
N GLY A 201 3.25 16.65 23.03
CA GLY A 201 1.83 16.35 22.87
C GLY A 201 1.50 15.05 22.11
N PHE A 202 2.51 14.26 21.74
CA PHE A 202 2.34 12.99 21.01
C PHE A 202 2.83 11.80 21.84
N GLU A 203 2.38 10.60 21.45
CA GLU A 203 2.81 9.33 22.05
C GLU A 203 3.74 8.60 21.10
N PHE A 204 4.88 8.18 21.64
CA PHE A 204 5.94 7.50 20.92
C PHE A 204 6.27 6.16 21.57
N ALA A 205 6.81 5.26 20.76
CA ALA A 205 7.40 4.02 21.24
C ALA A 205 8.74 3.78 20.55
N ASP A 206 9.77 3.48 21.32
CA ASP A 206 11.02 2.94 20.79
C ASP A 206 10.87 1.43 20.64
N CYS A 207 11.02 0.95 19.41
CA CYS A 207 10.75 -0.44 19.06
C CYS A 207 11.94 -1.03 18.30
N LEU A 208 12.14 -2.32 18.51
CA LEU A 208 12.95 -3.16 17.64
C LEU A 208 12.01 -3.75 16.59
N LEU A 209 12.27 -3.43 15.31
CA LEU A 209 11.40 -3.76 14.19
C LEU A 209 12.12 -4.68 13.22
N ARG A 210 11.48 -5.79 12.85
CA ARG A 210 12.01 -6.73 11.85
C ARG A 210 11.30 -6.52 10.52
N PHE A 211 12.06 -6.37 9.44
CA PHE A 211 11.49 -6.31 8.09
C PHE A 211 10.91 -7.66 7.67
N SER A 212 9.74 -7.66 7.03
CA SER A 212 9.11 -8.91 6.56
C SER A 212 9.84 -9.53 5.35
N ASP A 213 10.62 -8.74 4.59
CA ASP A 213 11.32 -9.17 3.37
C ASP A 213 12.82 -9.46 3.58
N LEU A 214 13.35 -9.23 4.78
CA LEU A 214 14.77 -9.43 5.11
C LEU A 214 14.91 -10.33 6.32
N ASP A 215 15.44 -11.52 6.10
CA ASP A 215 15.76 -12.45 7.20
C ASP A 215 16.76 -11.81 8.18
N GLU A 216 16.39 -11.85 9.47
CA GLU A 216 17.22 -11.53 10.64
C GLU A 216 17.70 -10.08 10.81
N LYS A 217 17.19 -9.13 10.02
CA LYS A 217 17.54 -7.70 10.20
C LYS A 217 16.50 -6.95 11.01
N GLU A 218 16.86 -6.68 12.25
CA GLU A 218 16.12 -5.80 13.14
C GLU A 218 16.72 -4.39 13.13
N ILE A 219 15.85 -3.39 13.24
CA ILE A 219 16.24 -1.98 13.37
C ILE A 219 15.61 -1.41 14.63
N GLU A 220 16.37 -0.59 15.36
CA GLU A 220 15.80 0.20 16.44
C GLU A 220 15.28 1.51 15.86
N ALA A 221 13.96 1.75 16.00
CA ALA A 221 13.34 2.96 15.51
C ALA A 221 12.23 3.46 16.44
N LYS A 222 12.03 4.78 16.43
CA LYS A 222 10.92 5.42 17.13
C LYS A 222 9.67 5.43 16.25
N LEU A 223 8.55 4.95 16.77
CA LEU A 223 7.23 5.04 16.16
C LEU A 223 6.46 6.22 16.74
N ILE A 224 5.66 6.90 15.90
CA ILE A 224 4.63 7.85 16.37
C ILE A 224 3.25 7.18 16.34
N LEU A 225 2.68 6.93 17.52
CA LEU A 225 1.52 6.04 17.68
C LEU A 225 0.21 6.64 17.17
N GLU A 226 0.13 7.97 17.15
CA GLU A 226 -1.00 8.72 16.60
C GLU A 226 -1.35 8.31 15.15
N SER A 227 -0.35 7.90 14.36
CA SER A 227 -0.54 7.49 12.96
C SER A 227 -1.30 6.16 12.79
N LEU A 228 -1.35 5.31 13.81
CA LEU A 228 -1.93 3.95 13.75
C LEU A 228 -3.45 3.96 13.58
N TYR A 229 -4.13 4.93 14.17
CA TYR A 229 -5.60 4.94 14.31
C TYR A 229 -6.32 5.97 13.44
N GLN A 230 -5.58 6.85 12.77
CA GLN A 230 -6.18 7.84 11.89
C GLN A 230 -6.76 7.18 10.63
N ASP A 231 -7.91 7.66 10.14
CA ASP A 231 -8.51 7.17 8.89
C ASP A 231 -7.80 7.70 7.62
N GLN A 232 -6.95 8.72 7.78
CA GLN A 232 -6.12 9.28 6.70
C GLN A 232 -5.00 8.33 6.28
N ALA A 233 -4.39 8.52 5.10
CA ALA A 233 -3.34 7.63 4.60
C ALA A 233 -2.06 7.66 5.46
N SER A 234 -1.76 8.84 6.00
CA SER A 234 -0.66 9.22 6.89
C SER A 234 -1.15 10.27 7.89
N MET A 235 -0.26 10.80 8.75
CA MET A 235 -0.61 11.93 9.61
C MET A 235 -1.08 13.15 8.81
N SER A 236 -2.00 13.91 9.38
CA SER A 236 -2.48 15.17 8.79
C SER A 236 -1.36 16.23 8.72
N ASN A 237 -1.46 17.15 7.76
CA ASN A 237 -0.50 18.26 7.64
C ASN A 237 -0.48 19.14 8.90
N ASP A 238 -1.62 19.32 9.56
CA ASP A 238 -1.73 20.08 10.81
C ASP A 238 -0.98 19.37 11.94
N SER A 239 -1.15 18.05 12.08
CA SER A 239 -0.41 17.25 13.08
C SER A 239 1.09 17.27 12.83
N ILE A 240 1.52 17.20 11.57
CA ILE A 240 2.94 17.29 11.19
C ILE A 240 3.50 18.68 11.51
N SER A 241 2.73 19.74 11.21
CA SER A 241 3.12 21.12 11.49
C SER A 241 3.22 21.38 12.99
N LEU A 242 2.27 20.85 13.78
CA LEU A 242 2.29 20.91 15.23
C LEU A 242 3.52 20.20 15.80
N LEU A 243 3.78 18.95 15.39
CA LEU A 243 4.98 18.23 15.82
C LEU A 243 6.26 19.00 15.48
N GLN A 244 6.34 19.61 14.29
CA GLN A 244 7.48 20.43 13.90
C GLN A 244 7.65 21.65 14.82
N GLN A 245 6.57 22.36 15.13
CA GLN A 245 6.59 23.53 16.00
C GLN A 245 7.06 23.17 17.40
N GLU A 246 6.49 22.12 17.99
CA GLU A 246 6.82 21.65 19.33
C GLU A 246 8.27 21.17 19.43
N VAL A 247 8.79 20.44 18.44
CA VAL A 247 10.20 20.02 18.42
C VAL A 247 11.15 21.23 18.28
N LEU A 248 10.73 22.29 17.57
CA LEU A 248 11.55 23.49 17.42
C LEU A 248 11.61 24.37 18.68
N LEU A 249 10.72 24.16 19.66
CA LEU A 249 10.81 24.83 20.96
C LEU A 249 12.06 24.41 21.76
N ASP A 250 12.62 23.23 21.49
CA ASP A 250 13.90 22.80 22.08
C ASP A 250 15.09 23.70 21.71
N VAL A 251 14.94 24.49 20.64
CA VAL A 251 15.95 25.38 20.09
C VAL A 251 15.34 26.76 19.77
N GLU A 252 14.43 27.22 20.63
CA GLU A 252 13.69 28.47 20.44
C GLU A 252 14.63 29.68 20.30
N GLU A 253 15.75 29.68 21.01
CA GLU A 253 16.77 30.73 20.99
C GLU A 253 17.50 30.85 19.64
N LEU A 254 17.51 29.79 18.82
CA LEU A 254 18.10 29.86 17.49
C LEU A 254 17.24 30.76 16.60
N THR A 255 17.87 31.71 15.92
CA THR A 255 17.19 32.58 14.95
C THR A 255 17.44 32.14 13.50
N ASP A 256 18.51 31.36 13.27
CA ASP A 256 18.88 30.87 11.94
C ASP A 256 18.02 29.65 11.54
N ASN A 257 17.28 29.80 10.44
CA ASN A 257 16.44 28.74 9.88
C ASN A 257 17.22 27.51 9.41
N ALA A 258 18.46 27.67 8.94
CA ALA A 258 19.30 26.54 8.53
C ALA A 258 19.69 25.68 9.73
N LEU A 259 19.97 26.30 10.89
CA LEU A 259 20.26 25.58 12.12
C LEU A 259 19.01 24.88 12.67
N LYS A 260 17.85 25.53 12.66
CA LYS A 260 16.55 24.91 13.01
C LYS A 260 16.24 23.68 12.16
N PHE A 261 16.42 23.80 10.84
CA PHE A 261 16.22 22.69 9.93
C PHE A 261 17.24 21.56 10.14
N GLY A 262 18.49 21.91 10.45
CA GLY A 262 19.52 20.96 10.86
C GLY A 262 19.17 20.20 12.14
N TYR A 263 18.53 20.86 13.12
CA TYR A 263 18.03 20.23 14.34
C TYR A 263 16.90 19.23 14.03
N LEU A 264 15.90 19.64 13.24
CA LEU A 264 14.80 18.75 12.83
C LEU A 264 15.31 17.49 12.11
N LYS A 265 16.28 17.63 11.20
CA LYS A 265 16.90 16.48 10.51
C LYS A 265 17.58 15.48 11.45
N LYS A 266 18.01 15.91 12.63
CA LYS A 266 18.68 15.08 13.63
C LYS A 266 17.74 14.57 14.72
N SER A 267 16.55 15.15 14.85
CA SER A 267 15.59 14.82 15.90
C SER A 267 14.94 13.45 15.68
N PRO A 268 15.09 12.48 16.61
CA PRO A 268 14.40 11.20 16.54
C PRO A 268 12.87 11.32 16.56
N HIS A 269 12.33 12.33 17.25
CA HIS A 269 10.88 12.54 17.39
C HIS A 269 10.25 13.08 16.11
N TYR A 270 10.90 14.07 15.47
CA TYR A 270 10.45 14.58 14.18
C TYR A 270 10.55 13.53 13.08
N ASN A 271 11.59 12.69 13.14
CA ASN A 271 11.82 11.61 12.20
C ASN A 271 11.23 10.27 12.67
N ALA A 272 10.31 10.25 13.65
CA ALA A 272 9.64 9.02 14.05
C ALA A 272 8.88 8.40 12.86
N LEU A 273 8.89 7.07 12.77
CA LEU A 273 8.19 6.34 11.74
C LEU A 273 6.68 6.50 11.88
N GLN A 274 6.04 6.94 10.80
CA GLN A 274 4.59 6.90 10.67
C GLN A 274 4.21 5.52 10.13
N VAL A 275 3.37 4.82 10.88
CA VAL A 275 3.03 3.42 10.63
C VAL A 275 1.53 3.19 10.75
N LYS A 276 1.06 2.12 10.11
CA LYS A 276 -0.28 1.59 10.29
C LYS A 276 -0.21 0.09 10.47
N PHE A 277 -1.18 -0.49 11.17
CA PHE A 277 -1.34 -1.94 11.17
C PHE A 277 -1.57 -2.47 9.76
N SER A 278 -1.01 -3.63 9.47
CA SER A 278 -0.92 -4.14 8.11
C SER A 278 -1.53 -5.53 7.90
N TYR A 279 -2.30 -6.02 8.87
CA TYR A 279 -3.15 -7.22 8.70
C TYR A 279 -4.22 -7.02 7.61
N ALA A 280 -4.72 -5.79 7.52
CA ALA A 280 -5.62 -5.34 6.49
C ALA A 280 -5.16 -3.99 5.93
N ILE A 281 -5.10 -3.88 4.60
CA ILE A 281 -4.73 -2.65 3.89
C ILE A 281 -5.70 -2.35 2.75
N THR A 282 -5.58 -1.15 2.18
CA THR A 282 -6.34 -0.82 0.97
C THR A 282 -5.68 -1.44 -0.26
N CYS A 283 -6.47 -1.76 -1.29
CA CYS A 283 -5.93 -2.37 -2.52
C CYS A 283 -4.82 -1.52 -3.17
N HIS A 284 -4.93 -0.19 -3.15
CA HIS A 284 -3.86 0.70 -3.62
C HIS A 284 -2.54 0.51 -2.86
N LYS A 285 -2.59 0.28 -1.54
CA LYS A 285 -1.39 0.00 -0.72
C LYS A 285 -0.86 -1.43 -0.91
N ALA A 286 -1.67 -2.34 -1.44
CA ALA A 286 -1.26 -3.70 -1.77
C ALA A 286 -0.61 -3.80 -3.16
N GLN A 287 -0.69 -2.76 -4.01
CA GLN A 287 -0.09 -2.77 -5.35
C GLN A 287 1.42 -3.01 -5.27
N GLY A 288 1.92 -3.91 -6.11
CA GLY A 288 3.33 -4.33 -6.12
C GLY A 288 3.65 -5.47 -5.13
N GLY A 289 2.88 -5.65 -4.06
CA GLY A 289 3.03 -6.77 -3.13
C GLY A 289 2.28 -8.04 -3.58
N GLN A 290 2.71 -9.20 -3.09
CA GLN A 290 2.05 -10.49 -3.31
C GLN A 290 2.06 -11.30 -2.02
N TRP A 291 0.97 -12.02 -1.77
CA TRP A 291 0.79 -12.84 -0.57
C TRP A 291 0.26 -14.23 -0.96
N PRO A 292 0.71 -15.31 -0.30
CA PRO A 292 0.12 -16.64 -0.48
C PRO A 292 -1.40 -16.65 -0.37
N CYS A 293 -1.95 -16.00 0.65
CA CYS A 293 -3.39 -16.00 0.90
C CYS A 293 -3.94 -14.57 1.03
N VAL A 294 -4.99 -14.25 0.28
CA VAL A 294 -5.64 -12.93 0.31
C VAL A 294 -7.14 -13.04 0.56
N PHE A 295 -7.61 -12.33 1.57
CA PHE A 295 -9.03 -12.09 1.82
C PHE A 295 -9.43 -10.76 1.21
N ILE A 296 -10.50 -10.71 0.43
CA ILE A 296 -10.95 -9.50 -0.25
C ILE A 296 -12.31 -9.11 0.33
N ASP A 297 -12.44 -7.87 0.82
CA ASP A 297 -13.71 -7.27 1.23
C ASP A 297 -13.95 -5.98 0.44
N HIS A 298 -14.93 -6.00 -0.47
CA HIS A 298 -15.32 -4.81 -1.24
C HIS A 298 -16.15 -3.82 -0.40
N GLY A 299 -16.71 -4.24 0.73
CA GLY A 299 -17.54 -3.42 1.62
C GLY A 299 -18.94 -3.18 1.07
N TYR A 300 -19.43 -1.94 1.19
CA TYR A 300 -20.72 -1.57 0.60
C TYR A 300 -20.56 -1.33 -0.90
N LEU A 301 -21.43 -1.94 -1.69
CA LEU A 301 -21.42 -1.87 -3.15
C LEU A 301 -22.85 -1.78 -3.68
N SER A 302 -23.20 -0.64 -4.26
CA SER A 302 -24.45 -0.44 -5.00
C SER A 302 -24.31 -0.86 -6.47
N ASP A 303 -25.43 -0.96 -7.17
CA ASP A 303 -25.44 -1.34 -8.59
C ASP A 303 -24.67 -0.36 -9.48
N GLU A 304 -24.77 0.95 -9.21
CA GLU A 304 -24.05 2.00 -9.95
C GLU A 304 -22.54 1.95 -9.71
N MET A 305 -22.10 1.42 -8.56
CA MET A 305 -20.69 1.30 -8.22
C MET A 305 -20.01 0.07 -8.85
N MET A 306 -20.77 -0.83 -9.48
CA MET A 306 -20.25 -2.01 -10.17
C MET A 306 -19.84 -1.68 -11.60
N ASP A 307 -18.92 -0.73 -11.75
CA ASP A 307 -18.43 -0.20 -13.02
C ASP A 307 -17.04 -0.74 -13.39
N LYS A 308 -16.45 -0.25 -14.49
CA LYS A 308 -15.09 -0.61 -14.91
C LYS A 308 -14.04 -0.27 -13.85
N SER A 309 -14.22 0.79 -13.07
CA SER A 309 -13.30 1.17 -11.99
C SER A 309 -13.29 0.13 -10.87
N PHE A 310 -14.48 -0.37 -10.49
CA PHE A 310 -14.60 -1.47 -9.55
C PHE A 310 -13.98 -2.77 -10.08
N ILE A 311 -14.15 -3.09 -11.36
CA ILE A 311 -13.52 -4.27 -11.95
C ILE A 311 -11.98 -4.17 -11.95
N ARG A 312 -11.40 -3.00 -12.20
CA ARG A 312 -9.95 -2.75 -12.03
C ARG A 312 -9.51 -2.96 -10.59
N TRP A 313 -10.28 -2.46 -9.63
CA TRP A 313 -10.03 -2.69 -8.21
C TRP A 313 -10.04 -4.17 -7.85
N LEU A 314 -11.05 -4.91 -8.32
CA LEU A 314 -11.20 -6.34 -8.05
C LEU A 314 -10.10 -7.16 -8.72
N TYR A 315 -9.76 -6.86 -9.98
CA TYR A 315 -8.64 -7.47 -10.69
C TYR A 315 -7.33 -7.26 -9.92
N THR A 316 -7.08 -6.03 -9.47
CA THR A 316 -5.87 -5.71 -8.69
C THR A 316 -5.84 -6.50 -7.39
N ALA A 317 -6.96 -6.61 -6.68
CA ALA A 317 -7.08 -7.33 -5.43
C ALA A 317 -6.86 -8.85 -5.61
N ILE A 318 -7.51 -9.47 -6.60
CA ILE A 318 -7.35 -10.92 -6.88
C ILE A 318 -5.91 -11.24 -7.28
N THR A 319 -5.26 -10.39 -8.08
CA THR A 319 -3.87 -10.62 -8.49
C THR A 319 -2.82 -10.41 -7.40
N ARG A 320 -3.23 -10.00 -6.18
CA ARG A 320 -2.33 -9.98 -5.02
C ARG A 320 -2.09 -11.38 -4.46
N ALA A 321 -3.00 -12.33 -4.67
CA ALA A 321 -2.85 -13.70 -4.19
C ALA A 321 -1.96 -14.53 -5.13
N THR A 322 -1.13 -15.40 -4.53
CA THR A 322 -0.35 -16.39 -5.27
C THR A 322 -0.88 -17.82 -5.11
N GLU A 323 -1.59 -18.12 -4.02
CA GLU A 323 -2.10 -19.48 -3.75
C GLU A 323 -3.61 -19.53 -3.49
N GLN A 324 -4.17 -18.65 -2.66
CA GLN A 324 -5.59 -18.67 -2.31
C GLN A 324 -6.22 -17.27 -2.22
N VAL A 325 -7.47 -17.17 -2.71
CA VAL A 325 -8.33 -15.99 -2.57
C VAL A 325 -9.60 -16.34 -1.82
N TYR A 326 -9.96 -15.53 -0.84
CA TYR A 326 -11.22 -15.61 -0.11
C TYR A 326 -12.03 -14.32 -0.34
N LEU A 327 -13.20 -14.46 -0.97
CA LEU A 327 -14.13 -13.38 -1.27
C LEU A 327 -15.08 -13.20 -0.08
N VAL A 328 -14.85 -12.17 0.72
CA VAL A 328 -15.55 -11.96 2.00
C VAL A 328 -16.82 -11.15 1.79
N ASN A 329 -17.98 -11.74 2.10
CA ASN A 329 -19.30 -11.12 1.97
C ASN A 329 -19.53 -10.50 0.57
N PHE A 330 -19.15 -11.23 -0.48
CA PHE A 330 -19.27 -10.71 -1.84
C PHE A 330 -20.73 -10.55 -2.28
N ASN A 331 -21.00 -9.50 -3.07
CA ASN A 331 -22.32 -9.28 -3.64
C ASN A 331 -22.67 -10.48 -4.55
N GLN A 332 -23.86 -11.08 -4.36
CA GLN A 332 -24.29 -12.26 -5.12
C GLN A 332 -24.29 -12.05 -6.64
N LYS A 333 -24.43 -10.81 -7.11
CA LYS A 333 -24.33 -10.49 -8.55
C LYS A 333 -22.94 -10.73 -9.13
N LEU A 334 -21.90 -10.75 -8.29
CA LEU A 334 -20.51 -10.97 -8.65
C LEU A 334 -20.07 -12.43 -8.55
N ILE A 335 -20.89 -13.33 -8.01
CA ILE A 335 -20.55 -14.75 -7.84
C ILE A 335 -21.35 -15.59 -8.84
N GLN A 336 -20.69 -16.57 -9.45
CA GLN A 336 -21.30 -17.51 -10.39
C GLN A 336 -22.12 -18.59 -9.71
#